data_AF-A0AAW9NR02-F1
#
_entry.id   AF-A0AAW9NR02-F1
#
_cell.length_a   1.000
_cell.length_b   1.000
_cell.length_c   1.000
_cell.angle_alpha   90.00
_cell.angle_beta   90.00
_cell.angle_gamma   90.00
#
_symmetry.space_group_name_H-M   'P 1'
#
loop_
_entity.id
_entity.type
_entity.pdbx_description
1 polymer ?
#
loop_
_entity_poly.entity_id
_entity_poly.type
_entity_poly.pdbx_seq_one_letter_code
_entity_poly.pdbx_strand_id
1 'polypeptide(L)' 'MASKYDMTGQDGEVHWKVLQHREREFMILVKKGNEAMHDYYKCEYPTIIGLDVVDHSGLNQKLDEMIEKMRVK' A
#
# COMPACT_ATOMS: atom_id res chain seq x y z
N MET A 1 -17.62 5.70 4.98
CA MET A 1 -17.59 4.23 4.96
C MET A 1 -16.12 3.85 4.85
N ALA A 2 -15.46 3.52 5.97
CA ALA A 2 -14.05 3.14 5.94
C ALA A 2 -13.92 1.81 5.19
N SER A 3 -13.03 1.73 4.22
CA SER A 3 -12.82 0.48 3.50
C SER A 3 -12.22 -0.54 4.48
N LYS A 4 -12.52 -1.84 4.30
CA LYS A 4 -12.07 -2.88 5.24
C LYS A 4 -10.54 -3.00 5.34
N TYR A 5 -9.80 -2.37 4.43
CA TYR A 5 -8.35 -2.49 4.29
C TYR A 5 -7.63 -1.13 4.23
N ASP A 6 -8.03 -0.18 5.08
CA ASP A 6 -7.27 1.05 5.28
C ASP A 6 -6.14 0.78 6.30
N MET A 7 -4.90 0.71 5.84
CA MET A 7 -3.71 0.55 6.69
C MET A 7 -2.92 1.86 6.72
N THR A 8 -2.38 2.21 7.87
CA THR A 8 -1.49 3.38 8.03
C THR A 8 -0.35 3.00 8.93
N GLY A 9 0.81 3.59 8.69
CA GLY A 9 1.93 3.47 9.61
C GLY A 9 2.97 4.55 9.40
N GLN A 10 4.01 4.47 10.20
CA GLN A 10 5.09 5.43 10.23
C GLN A 10 6.40 4.67 10.44
N ASP A 11 7.42 5.04 9.68
CA ASP A 11 8.76 4.47 9.74
C ASP A 11 9.80 5.60 9.75
N GLY A 12 10.16 6.03 10.96
CA GLY A 12 10.93 7.25 11.18
C GLY A 12 10.14 8.51 10.80
N GLU A 13 10.67 9.31 9.87
CA GLU A 13 10.00 10.51 9.33
C GLU A 13 9.02 10.20 8.20
N VAL A 14 9.05 8.97 7.68
CA VAL A 14 8.20 8.53 6.57
C VAL A 14 6.87 8.05 7.11
N HIS A 15 5.78 8.68 6.68
CA HIS A 15 4.41 8.27 6.96
C HIS A 15 3.84 7.59 5.74
N TRP A 16 3.12 6.49 5.92
CA TRP A 16 2.50 5.78 4.81
C TRP A 16 1.06 5.41 5.10
N LYS A 17 0.29 5.26 4.02
CA LYS A 17 -1.11 4.90 4.05
C LYS A 17 -1.45 4.04 2.85
N VAL A 18 -2.03 2.88 3.09
CA VAL A 18 -2.58 2.00 2.06
C VAL A 18 -4.10 2.09 2.14
N LEU A 19 -4.72 2.38 1.01
CA LEU A 19 -6.17 2.53 0.86
C LEU A 19 -6.67 1.54 -0.16
N GLN A 20 -7.70 0.77 0.16
CA GLN A 20 -8.36 -0.05 -0.83
C GLN A 20 -9.15 0.84 -1.80
N HIS A 21 -8.76 0.83 -3.08
CA HIS A 21 -9.39 1.63 -4.14
C HIS A 21 -10.48 0.84 -4.89
N ARG A 22 -10.22 -0.44 -5.19
CA ARG A 22 -11.18 -1.40 -5.77
C ARG A 22 -11.01 -2.75 -5.08
N GLU A 23 -11.84 -3.75 -5.41
CA GLU A 23 -11.79 -5.08 -4.78
C GLU A 23 -10.36 -5.62 -4.64
N ARG A 24 -9.50 -5.39 -5.64
CA ARG A 24 -8.15 -5.96 -5.71
C ARG A 24 -7.08 -4.95 -6.09
N GLU A 25 -7.36 -3.67 -5.86
CA GLU A 25 -6.46 -2.56 -6.16
C GLU A 25 -6.32 -1.67 -4.94
N PHE A 26 -5.08 -1.39 -4.56
CA PHE A 26 -4.70 -0.65 -3.37
C PHE A 26 -3.89 0.56 -3.77
N MET A 27 -4.29 1.73 -3.30
CA MET A 27 -3.51 2.96 -3.44
C MET A 27 -2.57 3.06 -2.24
N ILE A 28 -1.27 3.08 -2.52
CA ILE A 28 -0.23 3.29 -1.52
C ILE A 28 0.19 4.76 -1.58
N LEU A 29 0.18 5.43 -0.44
CA LEU A 29 0.61 6.80 -0.23
C LEU A 29 1.79 6.78 0.71
N VAL A 30 2.89 7.45 0.35
CA VAL A 30 4.08 7.59 1.20
C VAL A 30 4.48 9.07 1.24
N LYS A 31 4.74 9.60 2.44
CA LYS A 31 5.04 11.01 2.69
C LYS A 31 6.23 11.17 3.63
N LYS A 32 7.16 12.08 3.32
CA LYS A 32 8.29 12.47 4.17
C LYS A 32 8.42 13.99 4.14
N GLY A 33 8.16 14.67 5.26
CA GLY A 33 8.13 16.14 5.30
C GLY A 33 7.12 16.75 4.31
N ASN A 34 7.61 17.53 3.35
CA ASN A 34 6.80 18.14 2.28
C ASN A 34 6.73 17.29 1.00
N GLU A 35 7.48 16.19 0.93
CA GLU A 35 7.46 15.28 -0.20
C GLU A 35 6.42 14.19 -0.01
N ALA A 36 5.68 13.89 -1.08
CA ALA A 36 4.71 12.82 -1.11
C ALA A 36 4.79 12.07 -2.44
N MET A 37 4.64 10.76 -2.40
CA MET A 37 4.49 9.90 -3.56
C MET A 37 3.28 8.98 -3.36
N HIS A 38 2.69 8.59 -4.48
CA HIS A 38 1.61 7.61 -4.47
C HIS A 38 1.79 6.65 -5.64
N ASP A 39 1.31 5.42 -5.45
CA ASP A 39 1.27 4.40 -6.50
C ASP A 39 0.09 3.47 -6.26
N TYR A 40 -0.29 2.71 -7.29
CA TYR A 40 -1.35 1.71 -7.21
C TYR A 40 -0.76 0.31 -7.32
N TYR A 41 -1.19 -0.58 -6.44
CA TYR A 41 -0.86 -2.00 -6.47
C TYR A 41 -2.10 -2.82 -6.73
N LYS A 42 -2.04 -3.71 -7.74
CA LYS A 42 -3.11 -4.64 -8.07
C LYS A 42 -2.66 -6.05 -7.74
N CYS A 43 -3.44 -6.80 -6.97
CA CYS A 43 -3.10 -8.17 -6.59
C CYS A 43 -2.90 -9.06 -7.83
N GLU A 44 -1.83 -9.86 -7.82
CA GLU A 44 -1.43 -10.66 -8.99
C GLU A 44 -2.18 -11.99 -9.10
N TYR A 45 -2.52 -12.62 -7.99
CA TYR A 45 -3.22 -13.91 -7.97
C TYR A 45 -4.70 -13.75 -8.34
N PRO A 46 -5.40 -14.73 -8.91
CA PRO A 46 -6.86 -14.72 -9.04
C PRO A 46 -7.57 -14.96 -7.70
N THR A 47 -8.80 -14.46 -7.54
CA THR A 47 -9.62 -14.73 -6.35
C THR A 47 -9.92 -16.24 -6.29
N ILE A 48 -9.56 -16.91 -5.19
CA ILE A 48 -9.94 -18.30 -4.99
C ILE A 48 -11.39 -18.29 -4.48
N ILE A 49 -12.27 -19.07 -5.11
CA ILE A 49 -13.70 -19.11 -4.73
C ILE A 49 -13.82 -19.42 -3.23
N GLY A 50 -14.40 -18.48 -2.47
CA GLY A 50 -14.60 -18.61 -1.02
C GLY A 50 -13.47 -18.04 -0.14
N LEU A 51 -12.37 -17.56 -0.72
CA LEU A 51 -11.25 -16.92 -0.01
C LEU A 51 -10.83 -15.64 -0.74
N ASP A 52 -11.17 -14.49 -0.17
CA ASP A 52 -10.65 -13.19 -0.60
C ASP A 52 -9.20 -13.05 -0.11
N VAL A 53 -8.27 -13.71 -0.82
CA VAL A 53 -6.84 -13.63 -0.51
C VAL A 53 -6.31 -12.33 -1.10
N VAL A 54 -6.15 -11.33 -0.23
CA VAL A 54 -5.36 -10.14 -0.55
C VAL A 54 -3.90 -10.55 -0.66
N ASP A 55 -3.24 -10.12 -1.74
CA ASP A 55 -1.81 -10.33 -1.94
C ASP A 55 -1.01 -9.41 -1.02
N HIS A 56 -1.03 -9.73 0.27
CA HIS A 56 -0.33 -8.97 1.30
C HIS A 56 1.18 -8.95 1.06
N SER A 57 1.73 -10.01 0.48
CA SER A 57 3.17 -10.10 0.23
C SER A 57 3.60 -9.10 -0.84
N GLY A 58 2.92 -9.09 -1.99
CA GLY A 58 3.21 -8.12 -3.05
C GLY A 58 2.87 -6.68 -2.65
N LEU A 59 1.80 -6.48 -1.89
CA LEU A 59 1.44 -5.15 -1.36
C LEU A 59 2.52 -4.61 -0.40
N ASN A 60 2.99 -5.45 0.53
CA ASN A 60 4.04 -5.08 1.47
C ASN A 60 5.37 -4.81 0.74
N GLN A 61 5.74 -5.66 -0.22
CA GLN A 61 6.94 -5.44 -1.02
C GLN A 61 6.89 -4.11 -1.77
N LYS A 62 5.75 -3.78 -2.39
CA LYS A 62 5.56 -2.50 -3.08
C LYS A 62 5.62 -1.30 -2.13
N LEU A 63 5.03 -1.43 -0.94
CA LEU A 63 5.10 -0.41 0.11
C LEU A 63 6.56 -0.18 0.56
N ASP A 64 7.29 -1.26 0.84
CA ASP A 64 8.69 -1.20 1.27
C ASP A 64 9.56 -0.53 0.21
N GLU A 65 9.41 -0.89 -1.08
CA GLU A 65 10.10 -0.22 -2.19
C GLU A 65 9.83 1.29 -2.23
N MET A 66 8.59 1.72 -1.97
CA MET A 66 8.23 3.14 -1.95
C MET A 66 8.82 3.86 -0.73
N ILE A 67 8.83 3.22 0.44
CA ILE A 67 9.46 3.76 1.64
C ILE A 67 10.97 3.91 1.42
N GLU A 68 11.65 2.90 0.87
CA GLU A 68 13.07 2.96 0.56
C GLU A 68 13.41 4.07 -0.45
N LYS A 69 12.62 4.21 -1.52
CA LYS A 69 12.78 5.31 -2.49
C LYS A 69 12.63 6.69 -1.84
N MET A 70 11.72 6.83 -0.87
CA MET A 70 11.54 8.09 -0.13
C MET A 70 12.67 8.34 0.87
N ARG A 71 13.30 7.29 1.40
CA ARG A 71 14.44 7.41 2.33
C ARG A 71 15.71 7.90 1.65
N VAL A 72 15.96 7.43 0.43
CA VAL A 72 17.17 7.75 -0.36
C VAL A 72 17.11 9.15 -0.98
N LYS A 73 15.92 9.75 -1.09
CA LYS A 73 15.73 11.16 -1.44
C LYS A 73 15.97 12.07 -0.24
#